data_AF-X1PBL0-F1
#
_entry.id   AF-X1PBL0-F1
#
_cell.length_a   1.000
_cell.length_b   1.000
_cell.length_c   1.000
_cell.angle_alpha   90.00
_cell.angle_beta   90.00
_cell.angle_gamma   90.00
#
_symmetry.space_group_name_H-M   'P 1'
#
loop_
_entity.id
_entity.type
_entity.pdbx_description
1 polymer ?
#
loop_
_entity_poly.entity_id
_entity_poly.type
_entity_poly.pdbx_seq_one_letter_code
_entity_poly.pdbx_strand_id
1 'polypeptide(L)'
;MVFAKEVFNLVTQLTVYSEDIGEVPRWPTETLTEAGGDCEDLAILFASLLKAAPYPYKLGLVYMDANNPEDPVNPNHVIVWVEADDWKLSVDCTSAQGWNYYEEGVGGWYYEL
;
A
#
# COMPACT_ATOMS: atom_id res chain seq x y z
N MET A 1 0.76 -16.03 -1.54
CA MET A 1 0.01 -15.10 -2.42
C MET A 1 -1.48 -14.93 -2.04
N VAL A 2 -2.27 -16.01 -1.85
CA VAL A 2 -3.74 -15.91 -1.64
C VAL A 2 -4.12 -14.97 -0.49
N PHE A 3 -3.56 -15.14 0.71
CA PHE A 3 -3.95 -14.31 1.87
C PHE A 3 -3.68 -12.81 1.64
N ALA A 4 -2.50 -12.44 1.13
CA ALA A 4 -2.18 -11.04 0.88
C ALA A 4 -3.14 -10.42 -0.16
N LYS A 5 -3.58 -11.19 -1.15
CA LYS A 5 -4.58 -10.74 -2.11
C LYS A 5 -5.97 -10.57 -1.49
N GLU A 6 -6.36 -11.44 -0.55
CA GLU A 6 -7.61 -11.25 0.20
C GLU A 6 -7.57 -10.01 1.10
N VAL A 7 -6.42 -9.72 1.73
CA VAL A 7 -6.26 -8.49 2.50
C VAL A 7 -6.35 -7.25 1.59
N PHE A 8 -5.76 -7.31 0.39
CA PHE A 8 -5.89 -6.24 -0.59
C PHE A 8 -7.34 -6.04 -1.02
N ASN A 9 -8.07 -7.12 -1.30
CA ASN A 9 -9.49 -7.08 -1.62
C ASN A 9 -10.30 -6.46 -0.47
N LEU A 10 -9.98 -6.80 0.78
CA LEU A 10 -10.64 -6.25 1.96
C LEU A 10 -10.43 -4.73 2.02
N VAL A 11 -9.19 -4.26 1.90
CA VAL A 11 -8.88 -2.82 1.97
C VAL A 11 -9.58 -2.08 0.83
N THR A 12 -9.38 -2.51 -0.41
CA THR A 12 -9.91 -1.80 -1.61
C THR A 12 -11.42 -1.85 -1.77
N GLN A 13 -12.13 -2.80 -1.14
CA GLN A 13 -13.59 -2.90 -1.22
C GLN A 13 -14.31 -2.33 0.00
N LEU A 14 -13.65 -2.26 1.17
CA LEU A 14 -14.24 -1.72 2.39
C LEU A 14 -13.87 -0.27 2.66
N THR A 15 -12.98 0.32 1.86
CA THR A 15 -12.57 1.72 2.00
C THR A 15 -12.78 2.50 0.71
N VAL A 16 -12.98 3.82 0.83
CA VAL A 16 -13.04 4.76 -0.30
C VAL A 16 -11.75 5.58 -0.30
N TYR A 17 -11.05 5.56 -1.43
CA TYR A 17 -9.90 6.43 -1.64
C TYR A 17 -10.35 7.89 -1.79
N SER A 18 -9.64 8.80 -1.13
CA SER A 18 -9.82 10.24 -1.22
C SER A 18 -8.47 10.90 -1.46
N GLU A 19 -8.32 11.65 -2.56
CA GLU A 19 -7.03 12.18 -3.02
C GLU A 19 -6.36 13.19 -2.06
N ASP A 20 -7.11 13.81 -1.15
CA ASP A 20 -6.57 14.81 -0.24
C ASP A 20 -7.43 14.94 1.02
N ILE A 21 -6.99 14.32 2.13
CA ILE A 21 -7.63 14.42 3.45
C ILE A 21 -6.69 14.97 4.53
N GLY A 22 -5.55 15.51 4.13
CA GLY A 22 -4.54 16.16 4.98
C GLY A 22 -3.32 15.28 5.31
N GLU A 23 -2.20 15.93 5.60
CA GLU A 23 -0.85 15.33 5.71
C GLU A 23 -0.58 14.48 6.96
N VAL A 24 -1.60 14.17 7.77
CA VAL A 24 -1.42 13.40 9.01
C VAL A 24 -1.97 12.01 8.80
N PRO A 25 -1.10 10.98 8.68
CA PRO A 25 -1.56 9.61 8.50
C PRO A 25 -2.44 9.16 9.67
N ARG A 26 -3.52 8.46 9.33
CA ARG A 26 -4.46 7.87 10.27
C ARG A 26 -3.94 6.55 10.83
N TRP A 27 -4.44 6.19 12.00
CA TRP A 27 -4.23 4.85 12.53
C TRP A 27 -4.99 3.82 11.67
N PRO A 28 -4.49 2.58 11.52
CA PRO A 28 -5.18 1.53 10.75
C PRO A 28 -6.64 1.33 11.18
N THR A 29 -6.91 1.46 12.48
CA THR A 29 -8.27 1.35 13.03
C THR A 29 -9.17 2.52 12.62
N GLU A 30 -8.64 3.73 12.48
CA GLU A 30 -9.39 4.90 11.99
C GLU A 30 -9.72 4.71 10.51
N THR A 31 -8.73 4.41 9.66
CA THR A 31 -8.93 4.13 8.23
C THR A 31 -9.99 3.05 7.99
N LEU A 32 -9.93 1.95 8.75
CA LEU A 32 -10.89 0.85 8.63
C LEU A 32 -12.29 1.24 9.09
N THR A 33 -12.43 1.97 10.20
CA THR A 33 -13.75 2.30 10.78
C THR A 33 -14.43 3.47 10.11
N GLU A 34 -13.66 4.43 9.60
CA GLU A 34 -14.18 5.53 8.77
C GLU A 34 -14.41 5.12 7.32
N ALA A 35 -13.97 3.92 6.95
CA ALA A 35 -14.12 3.35 5.61
C ALA A 35 -13.52 4.25 4.51
N GLY A 36 -12.38 4.89 4.79
CA GLY A 36 -11.73 5.79 3.84
C GLY A 36 -10.38 6.30 4.30
N GLY A 37 -9.60 6.77 3.33
CA GLY A 37 -8.23 7.24 3.50
C GLY A 37 -7.66 7.72 2.16
N ASP A 38 -6.53 8.40 2.21
CA ASP A 38 -5.67 8.68 1.06
C ASP A 38 -4.64 7.54 0.86
N CYS A 39 -3.55 7.80 0.14
CA CYS A 39 -2.66 6.75 -0.31
C CYS A 39 -1.89 6.13 0.86
N GLU A 40 -1.40 6.97 1.78
CA GLU A 40 -0.69 6.56 2.97
C GLU A 40 -1.59 5.79 3.95
N ASP A 41 -2.83 6.24 4.15
CA ASP A 41 -3.78 5.61 5.07
C ASP A 41 -4.10 4.18 4.62
N LEU A 42 -4.44 4.02 3.34
CA LEU A 42 -4.79 2.72 2.77
C LEU A 42 -3.57 1.79 2.72
N ALA A 43 -2.38 2.31 2.41
CA ALA A 43 -1.13 1.56 2.46
C ALA A 43 -0.79 1.09 3.88
N ILE A 44 -0.93 1.97 4.89
CA ILE A 44 -0.70 1.66 6.31
C ILE A 44 -1.68 0.59 6.79
N LEU A 45 -2.96 0.69 6.44
CA LEU A 45 -3.97 -0.33 6.78
C LEU A 45 -3.60 -1.70 6.20
N PHE A 46 -3.31 -1.76 4.90
CA PHE A 46 -2.92 -2.99 4.22
C PHE A 46 -1.67 -3.63 4.85
N ALA A 47 -0.60 -2.84 5.02
CA ALA A 47 0.64 -3.31 5.62
C ALA A 47 0.44 -3.78 7.08
N SER A 48 -0.39 -3.08 7.86
CA SER A 48 -0.69 -3.45 9.25
C SER A 48 -1.41 -4.79 9.35
N LEU A 49 -2.36 -5.06 8.46
CA LEU A 49 -3.07 -6.34 8.41
C LEU A 49 -2.14 -7.50 8.03
N LEU A 50 -1.22 -7.29 7.08
CA LEU A 50 -0.21 -8.30 6.74
C LEU A 50 0.79 -8.51 7.88
N LYS A 51 1.24 -7.44 8.54
CA LYS A 51 2.18 -7.51 9.67
C LYS A 51 1.59 -8.24 10.87
N ALA A 52 0.27 -8.13 11.07
CA ALA A 52 -0.45 -8.85 12.12
C ALA A 52 -0.73 -10.33 11.78
N ALA A 53 -0.56 -10.75 10.53
CA ALA A 53 -0.82 -12.11 10.10
C ALA A 53 0.26 -13.08 10.63
N PRO A 54 -0.07 -14.37 10.84
CA PRO A 54 0.88 -15.38 11.28
C PRO A 54 1.79 -15.88 10.13
N TYR A 55 2.22 -14.98 9.25
CA TYR A 55 3.14 -15.25 8.15
C TYR A 55 4.19 -14.13 8.08
N PRO A 56 5.50 -14.47 7.96
CA PRO A 56 6.58 -13.50 8.09
C PRO A 56 6.82 -12.71 6.80
N TYR A 57 5.84 -11.91 6.38
CA TYR A 57 6.03 -10.98 5.26
C TYR A 57 7.12 -9.98 5.59
N LYS A 58 8.01 -9.70 4.64
CA LYS A 58 8.80 -8.47 4.66
C LYS A 58 7.98 -7.39 3.99
N LEU A 59 7.87 -6.25 4.67
CA LEU A 59 6.98 -5.17 4.28
C LEU A 59 7.76 -3.86 4.24
N GLY A 60 7.45 -3.02 3.27
CA GLY A 60 7.97 -1.67 3.22
C GLY A 60 6.95 -0.71 2.65
N LEU A 61 6.93 0.51 3.18
CA LEU A 61 6.26 1.62 2.52
C LEU A 61 7.20 2.16 1.43
N VAL A 62 6.66 2.46 0.27
CA VAL A 62 7.40 3.04 -0.84
C VAL A 62 6.78 4.39 -1.17
N TYR A 63 7.51 5.45 -0.83
CA TYR A 63 7.19 6.79 -1.29
C TYR A 63 7.68 6.91 -2.72
N MET A 64 6.78 7.21 -3.65
CA MET A 64 7.06 7.21 -5.08
C MET A 64 6.47 8.45 -5.77
N ASP A 65 6.93 8.69 -6.99
CA ASP A 65 6.30 9.62 -7.91
C ASP A 65 5.39 8.82 -8.87
N ALA A 66 4.07 8.82 -8.62
CA ALA A 66 3.10 8.11 -9.46
C ALA A 66 3.09 8.59 -10.92
N ASN A 67 3.55 9.82 -11.19
CA ASN A 67 3.66 10.36 -12.54
C ASN A 67 4.98 9.95 -13.22
N ASN A 68 6.02 9.60 -12.44
CA ASN A 68 7.32 9.15 -12.95
C ASN A 68 7.83 7.91 -12.17
N PRO A 69 7.16 6.74 -12.24
CA PRO A 69 7.41 5.62 -11.33
C PRO A 69 8.81 5.01 -11.42
N GLU A 70 9.53 5.18 -12.53
CA GLU A 70 10.87 4.65 -12.74
C GLU A 70 11.99 5.68 -12.53
N ASP A 71 11.67 6.97 -12.66
CA ASP A 71 12.62 8.08 -12.52
C ASP A 71 11.98 9.20 -11.67
N PRO A 72 11.87 8.97 -10.34
CA PRO A 72 11.06 9.81 -9.48
C PRO A 72 11.67 11.22 -9.32
N VAL A 73 10.83 12.25 -9.49
CA VAL A 73 11.25 13.65 -9.33
C VAL A 73 10.82 14.18 -7.97
N ASN A 74 9.54 14.00 -7.60
CA ASN A 74 9.01 14.37 -6.29
C ASN A 74 8.02 13.30 -5.80
N PRO A 75 8.10 12.87 -4.53
CA PRO A 75 7.14 11.92 -3.99
C PRO A 75 5.75 12.56 -3.92
N ASN A 76 4.74 11.85 -4.44
CA ASN A 76 3.34 12.27 -4.44
C ASN A 76 2.37 11.10 -4.18
N HIS A 77 2.90 9.91 -3.89
CA HIS A 77 2.10 8.71 -3.68
C HIS A 77 2.83 7.71 -2.78
N VAL A 78 2.06 6.88 -2.07
CA VAL A 78 2.57 5.82 -1.20
C VAL A 78 1.97 4.47 -1.59
N ILE A 79 2.82 3.47 -1.74
CA ILE A 79 2.42 2.08 -1.99
C ILE A 79 3.12 1.14 -1.01
N VAL A 80 2.76 -0.15 -1.04
CA VAL A 80 3.37 -1.17 -0.17
C VAL A 80 4.17 -2.15 -1.00
N TRP A 81 5.46 -2.30 -0.68
CA TRP A 81 6.28 -3.41 -1.13
C TRP A 81 6.07 -4.60 -0.19
N VAL A 82 5.78 -5.76 -0.77
CA VAL A 82 5.56 -7.02 -0.05
C VAL A 82 6.47 -8.08 -0.62
N GLU A 83 7.26 -8.72 0.24
CA GLU A 83 8.04 -9.92 -0.09
C GLU A 83 7.64 -11.09 0.81
N ALA A 84 7.42 -12.23 0.18
CA ALA A 84 7.26 -13.55 0.78
C ALA A 84 8.35 -14.50 0.23
N ASP A 85 8.35 -15.77 0.65
CA ASP A 85 9.44 -16.70 0.31
C ASP A 85 9.69 -16.86 -1.20
N ASP A 86 8.63 -16.85 -2.01
CA ASP A 86 8.66 -17.20 -3.44
C ASP A 86 8.19 -16.07 -4.38
N TRP A 87 7.76 -14.93 -3.84
CA TRP A 87 7.30 -13.79 -4.63
C TRP A 87 7.54 -12.47 -3.92
N LYS A 88 7.65 -11.42 -4.73
CA LYS A 88 7.65 -10.02 -4.31
C LYS A 88 6.78 -9.22 -5.25
N LEU A 89 6.13 -8.19 -4.75
CA LEU A 89 5.33 -7.28 -5.57
C LEU A 89 5.11 -5.93 -4.87
N SER A 90 4.69 -4.95 -5.66
CA SER A 90 4.26 -3.64 -5.18
C SER A 90 2.74 -3.54 -5.26
N VAL A 91 2.09 -3.09 -4.18
CA VAL A 91 0.64 -2.96 -4.04
C VAL A 91 0.25 -1.51 -3.89
N ASP A 92 -0.57 -1.03 -4.82
CA ASP A 92 -1.26 0.25 -4.71
C ASP A 92 -2.68 0.04 -4.18
N CYS A 93 -3.00 0.58 -3.00
CA CYS A 93 -4.30 0.35 -2.37
C CYS A 93 -5.37 1.37 -2.78
N THR A 94 -5.07 2.30 -3.68
CA THR A 94 -5.99 3.37 -4.08
C THR A 94 -6.99 2.95 -5.16
N SER A 95 -6.78 1.79 -5.79
CA SER A 95 -7.69 1.23 -6.79
C SER A 95 -7.72 -0.30 -6.79
N ALA A 96 -8.79 -0.89 -7.32
CA ALA A 96 -8.92 -2.34 -7.46
C ALA A 96 -7.90 -2.96 -8.44
N GLN A 97 -7.26 -2.14 -9.27
CA GLN A 97 -6.23 -2.53 -10.25
C GLN A 97 -4.81 -2.50 -9.66
N GLY A 98 -4.64 -2.03 -8.43
CA GLY A 98 -3.33 -1.79 -7.83
C GLY A 98 -2.56 -3.04 -7.40
N TRP A 99 -3.13 -4.24 -7.54
CA TRP A 99 -2.43 -5.49 -7.24
C TRP A 99 -1.36 -5.79 -8.31
N ASN A 100 -0.08 -5.64 -7.93
CA ASN A 100 1.06 -5.82 -8.83
C ASN A 100 1.01 -4.91 -10.06
N TYR A 101 0.51 -3.68 -9.90
CA TYR A 101 0.38 -2.73 -11.01
C TYR A 101 1.74 -2.31 -11.59
N TYR A 102 2.77 -2.23 -10.74
CA TYR A 102 4.12 -1.82 -11.11
C TYR A 102 5.04 -3.03 -11.34
N GLU A 103 4.73 -3.84 -12.36
CA GLU A 103 5.45 -5.10 -12.63
C GLU A 103 6.94 -4.92 -12.95
N GLU A 104 7.29 -3.79 -13.59
CA GLU A 104 8.67 -3.46 -13.97
C GLU A 104 9.49 -2.90 -12.78
N GLY A 105 8.83 -2.68 -11.64
CA GLY A 105 9.41 -2.11 -10.43
C GLY A 105 9.02 -0.65 -10.21
N VAL A 106 9.43 -0.11 -9.06
CA VAL A 106 9.18 1.30 -8.67
C VAL A 106 10.47 1.90 -8.14
N GLY A 107 10.91 2.98 -8.78
CA GLY A 107 11.89 3.91 -8.24
C GLY A 107 11.25 4.78 -7.15
N GLY A 108 11.94 4.92 -6.02
CA GLY A 108 11.41 5.68 -4.89
C GLY A 108 12.22 5.49 -3.61
N TRP A 109 11.62 5.90 -2.50
CA TRP A 109 12.21 5.81 -1.18
C TRP A 109 11.50 4.75 -0.36
N TYR A 110 12.25 3.73 0.06
CA TYR A 110 11.74 2.57 0.77
C TYR A 110 11.94 2.76 2.28
N TYR A 111 10.88 2.51 3.03
CA TYR A 111 10.89 2.45 4.49
C TYR A 111 10.43 1.07 4.95
N GLU A 112 11.36 0.27 5.50
CA GLU A 112 11.08 -1.07 6.01
C GLU A 112 10.28 -1.02 7.32
N LEU A 113 9.28 -1.89 7.46
CA LEU A 113 8.32 -1.92 8.57
C LEU A 113 8.64 -2.97 9.64
#